data_AF-A0A950H8U3-F1
#
_entry.id   AF-A0A950H8U3-F1
#
_cell.length_a   1.000
_cell.length_b   1.000
_cell.length_c   1.000
_cell.angle_alpha   90.00
_cell.angle_beta   90.00
_cell.angle_gamma   90.00
#
_symmetry.space_group_name_H-M   'P 1'
#
loop_
_entity.id
_entity.type
_entity.pdbx_description
1 polymer ?
#
loop_
_entity_poly.entity_id
_entity_poly.type
_entity_poly.pdbx_seq_one_letter_code
_entity_poly.pdbx_strand_id
1 'polypeptide(L)'
;PDLVIYLQASPEVLKKRLRKKNASGEKAINEEYLHEVVKAYEHFFFHYTSSDLLIVNTSEIDFVDRNQDLQELLRKVSEPIKGTQYFLPLASEEAASA
;
A
#
# COMPACT_ATOMS: atom_id res chain seq x y z
N PRO A 1 15.34 -12.48 -0.63
CA PRO A 1 14.74 -11.33 0.08
C PRO A 1 14.16 -11.87 1.39
N ASP A 2 14.32 -11.15 2.49
CA ASP A 2 13.87 -11.61 3.81
C ASP A 2 12.43 -11.16 4.10
N LEU A 3 12.02 -9.99 3.58
CA LEU A 3 10.67 -9.44 3.70
C LEU A 3 10.31 -8.68 2.42
N VAL A 4 9.09 -8.86 1.93
CA VAL A 4 8.52 -8.09 0.82
C VAL A 4 7.35 -7.27 1.34
N ILE A 5 7.34 -5.96 1.04
CA ILE A 5 6.25 -5.05 1.42
C ILE A 5 5.48 -4.67 0.16
N TYR A 6 4.24 -5.12 0.06
CA TYR A 6 3.33 -4.80 -1.03
C TYR A 6 2.36 -3.69 -0.60
N LEU A 7 2.58 -2.48 -1.13
CA LEU A 7 1.72 -1.33 -0.87
C LEU A 7 0.54 -1.34 -1.86
N GLN A 8 -0.62 -1.80 -1.42
CA GLN A 8 -1.86 -1.69 -2.18
C GLN A 8 -2.49 -0.31 -2.02
N ALA A 9 -3.08 0.19 -3.09
CA ALA A 9 -3.98 1.33 -3.05
C ALA A 9 -5.01 1.15 -4.16
N SER A 10 -6.21 1.67 -3.94
CA SER A 10 -7.27 1.66 -4.94
C SER A 10 -6.80 2.45 -6.18
N PRO A 11 -7.16 2.01 -7.40
CA PRO A 11 -6.76 2.68 -8.63
C PRO A 11 -7.16 4.16 -8.66
N GLU A 12 -8.29 4.50 -8.02
CA GLU A 12 -8.74 5.88 -7.83
C GLU A 12 -7.77 6.73 -6.97
N VAL A 13 -7.25 6.15 -5.89
CA VAL A 13 -6.27 6.81 -4.99
C VAL A 13 -4.93 6.97 -5.68
N LEU A 14 -4.47 5.92 -6.39
CA LEU A 14 -3.26 5.97 -7.21
C LEU A 14 -3.34 7.08 -8.27
N LYS A 15 -4.47 7.19 -8.97
CA LYS A 15 -4.74 8.26 -9.95
C LYS A 15 -4.72 9.65 -9.31
N LYS A 16 -5.33 9.80 -8.12
CA LYS A 16 -5.31 11.07 -7.35
C LYS A 16 -3.88 11.45 -6.95
N ARG A 17 -3.06 10.49 -6.50
CA ARG A 17 -1.64 10.69 -6.15
C ARG A 17 -0.79 11.04 -7.37
N LEU A 18 -0.97 10.33 -8.49
CA LEU A 18 -0.30 10.62 -9.77
C LEU A 18 -0.60 12.04 -10.25
N ARG A 19 -1.86 12.47 -10.17
CA ARG A 19 -2.27 13.85 -10.48
C ARG A 19 -1.65 14.87 -9.53
N LYS A 20 -1.64 14.61 -8.21
CA LYS A 20 -1.06 15.50 -7.19
C LYS A 20 0.45 15.68 -7.36
N LYS A 21 1.17 14.63 -7.76
CA LYS A 21 2.62 14.63 -7.93
C LYS A 21 3.11 15.47 -9.13
N ASN A 22 2.22 15.89 -10.05
CA ASN A 22 2.56 16.69 -11.23
C ASN A 22 3.82 16.17 -11.97
N ALA A 23 4.00 14.85 -12.03
CA ALA A 23 5.11 14.24 -12.76
C ALA A 23 4.87 14.50 -14.25
N SER A 24 5.52 15.54 -14.77
CA SER A 24 5.31 16.10 -16.11
C SER A 24 5.62 15.12 -17.27
N GLY A 25 6.00 13.87 -16.97
CA GLY A 25 6.21 12.79 -17.92
C GLY A 25 5.11 11.70 -17.94
N GLU A 26 4.25 11.61 -16.91
CA GLU A 26 3.18 10.60 -16.84
C GLU A 26 1.88 11.15 -17.42
N LYS A 27 1.91 11.52 -18.70
CA LYS A 27 0.71 11.92 -19.45
C LYS A 27 -0.25 10.74 -19.50
N ALA A 28 -1.31 10.82 -18.70
CA ALA A 28 -2.49 9.97 -18.76
C ALA A 28 -2.19 8.46 -18.72
N ILE A 29 -1.68 7.96 -17.58
CA ILE A 29 -1.82 6.54 -17.28
C ILE A 29 -3.30 6.18 -17.38
N ASN A 30 -3.65 5.32 -18.34
CA ASN A 30 -5.02 4.89 -18.57
C ASN A 30 -5.48 4.07 -17.36
N GLU A 31 -6.73 4.25 -16.95
CA GLU A 31 -7.32 3.54 -15.81
C GLU A 31 -7.29 2.02 -16.01
N GLU A 32 -7.54 1.61 -17.26
CA GLU A 32 -7.45 0.21 -17.68
C GLU A 32 -6.04 -0.36 -17.51
N TYR A 33 -5.01 0.42 -17.88
CA TYR A 33 -3.62 0.02 -17.68
C TYR A 33 -3.27 -0.12 -16.20
N LEU A 34 -3.69 0.84 -15.37
CA LEU A 34 -3.46 0.79 -13.93
C LEU A 34 -4.14 -0.45 -13.31
N HIS A 35 -5.35 -0.77 -13.75
CA HIS A 35 -6.10 -1.92 -13.28
C HIS A 35 -5.43 -3.25 -13.68
N GLU A 36 -4.92 -3.36 -14.91
CA GLU A 36 -4.17 -4.53 -15.35
C GLU A 36 -2.85 -4.70 -14.58
N VAL A 37 -2.15 -3.60 -14.29
CA VAL A 37 -0.95 -3.63 -13.44
C VAL A 37 -1.30 -4.08 -12.02
N VAL A 38 -2.34 -3.50 -11.41
CA VAL A 38 -2.78 -3.90 -10.07
C VAL A 38 -3.12 -5.40 -10.04
N LYS A 39 -3.90 -5.89 -11.00
CA LYS A 39 -4.24 -7.33 -11.11
C LYS A 39 -3.00 -8.21 -11.28
N ALA A 40 -2.06 -7.82 -12.14
CA ALA A 40 -0.85 -8.59 -12.36
C ALA A 40 -0.01 -8.69 -11.07
N TYR A 41 0.08 -7.59 -10.32
CA TYR A 41 0.77 -7.54 -9.03
C TYR A 41 0.03 -8.34 -7.95
N GLU A 42 -1.31 -8.23 -7.87
CA GLU A 42 -2.12 -9.05 -6.99
C GLU A 42 -1.92 -10.54 -7.27
N HIS A 43 -1.98 -10.95 -8.53
CA HIS A 43 -1.79 -12.36 -8.91
C HIS A 43 -0.38 -12.86 -8.59
N PHE A 44 0.63 -12.02 -8.79
CA PHE A 44 2.03 -12.33 -8.46
C PHE A 44 2.21 -12.50 -6.95
N PHE A 45 1.73 -11.55 -6.14
CA PHE A 45 1.87 -11.59 -4.68
C PHE A 45 0.95 -12.61 -4.01
N PHE A 46 -0.18 -12.95 -4.62
CA PHE A 46 -1.06 -14.01 -4.13
C PHE A 46 -0.38 -15.39 -4.15
N HIS A 47 0.47 -15.66 -5.15
CA HIS A 47 1.24 -16.90 -5.26
C HIS A 47 2.67 -16.77 -4.71
N TYR A 48 3.02 -15.61 -4.16
CA TYR A 48 4.37 -15.36 -3.65
C TYR A 48 4.55 -16.08 -2.32
N THR A 49 5.38 -17.13 -2.34
CA THR A 49 5.68 -17.97 -1.16
C THR A 49 7.17 -17.98 -0.84
N SER A 50 7.98 -17.23 -1.58
CA SER A 50 9.44 -17.25 -1.45
C SER A 50 9.98 -16.46 -0.24
N SER A 51 9.17 -15.60 0.38
CA SER A 51 9.56 -14.78 1.54
C SER A 51 8.33 -14.31 2.31
N ASP A 52 8.55 -13.77 3.50
CA ASP A 52 7.49 -13.12 4.27
C ASP A 52 6.95 -11.91 3.50
N LEU A 53 5.62 -11.79 3.45
CA LEU A 53 4.90 -10.81 2.65
C LEU A 53 4.04 -9.94 3.56
N LEU A 54 4.27 -8.63 3.54
CA LEU A 54 3.45 -7.65 4.22
C LEU A 54 2.65 -6.86 3.20
N ILE A 55 1.33 -7.07 3.18
CA ILE A 55 0.41 -6.33 2.33
C ILE A 55 -0.12 -5.15 3.12
N VAL A 56 0.20 -3.94 2.70
CA VAL A 56 -0.21 -2.70 3.35
C VAL A 56 -1.23 -2.01 2.47
N ASN A 57 -2.45 -1.81 2.99
CA ASN A 57 -3.42 -0.99 2.30
C ASN A 57 -3.16 0.49 2.61
N THR A 58 -2.86 1.26 1.57
CA THR A 58 -2.57 2.69 1.63
C THR A 58 -3.67 3.52 0.99
N SER A 59 -4.85 2.95 0.73
CA SER A 59 -5.99 3.67 0.14
C SER A 59 -6.49 4.79 1.04
N GLU A 60 -6.56 4.55 2.34
CA GLU A 60 -7.15 5.49 3.32
C GLU A 60 -6.10 6.22 4.18
N ILE A 61 -4.82 5.88 4.03
CA ILE A 61 -3.74 6.53 4.79
C ILE A 61 -2.81 7.34 3.92
N ASP A 62 -2.31 8.42 4.50
CA ASP A 62 -1.32 9.29 3.88
C ASP A 62 -0.04 9.28 4.74
N PHE A 63 0.71 8.17 4.68
CA PHE A 63 1.99 8.03 5.40
C PHE A 63 3.08 9.00 4.91
N VAL A 64 2.81 9.73 3.82
CA VAL A 64 3.69 10.78 3.29
C VAL A 64 3.52 12.08 4.09
N ASP A 65 2.28 12.38 4.52
CA ASP A 65 1.95 13.60 5.28
C ASP A 65 1.79 13.32 6.80
N ARG A 66 1.30 12.13 7.17
CA ARG A 66 1.10 11.69 8.56
C ARG A 66 2.23 10.77 9.03
N ASN A 67 3.16 11.35 9.80
CA ASN A 67 4.25 10.62 10.43
C ASN A 67 3.80 9.50 11.39
N GLN A 68 2.62 9.60 12.01
CA GLN A 68 2.09 8.57 12.90
C GLN A 68 1.80 7.25 12.18
N ASP A 69 1.17 7.30 11.00
CA ASP A 69 0.89 6.11 10.19
C ASP A 69 2.20 5.42 9.74
N LEU A 70 3.23 6.22 9.44
CA LEU A 70 4.56 5.70 9.14
C LEU A 70 5.19 5.02 10.36
N GLN A 71 5.04 5.58 11.57
CA GLN A 71 5.59 4.97 12.78
C GLN A 71 4.91 3.64 13.13
N GLU A 72 3.59 3.54 12.99
CA GLU A 72 2.86 2.29 13.19
C GLU A 72 3.27 1.23 12.16
N LEU A 73 3.45 1.63 10.90
CA LEU A 73 3.97 0.75 9.86
C LEU A 73 5.40 0.28 10.16
N LEU A 74 6.29 1.19 10.56
CA LEU A 74 7.67 0.85 10.94
C LEU A 74 7.72 -0.09 12.15
N ARG A 75 6.85 0.13 13.13
CA ARG A 75 6.71 -0.76 14.28
C ARG A 75 6.28 -2.16 13.82
N LYS A 76 5.31 -2.25 12.92
CA LYS A 76 4.84 -3.53 12.36
C LYS A 76 5.90 -4.25 11.54
N VAL A 77 6.66 -3.52 10.72
CA VAL A 77 7.79 -4.05 9.94
C VAL A 77 8.94 -4.51 10.84
N SER A 78 9.08 -3.91 12.04
CA SER A 78 10.07 -4.31 13.03
C SER A 78 9.68 -5.57 13.80
N GLU A 79 8.42 -5.99 13.75
CA GLU A 79 7.97 -7.27 14.32
C GLU A 79 8.33 -8.42 13.36
N PRO A 80 8.58 -9.65 13.88
CA PRO A 80 8.83 -10.80 13.03
C PRO A 80 7.56 -11.16 12.25
N ILE A 81 7.53 -10.78 10.97
CA ILE A 81 6.46 -11.15 10.03
C ILE A 81 6.74 -12.58 9.58
N LYS A 82 5.72 -13.45 9.67
CA LYS A 82 5.79 -14.82 9.16
C LYS A 82 4.63 -15.08 8.21
N GLY A 83 4.95 -15.52 6.99
CA GLY A 83 3.97 -15.74 5.93
C GLY A 83 3.39 -14.43 5.40
N THR A 84 2.09 -14.42 5.10
CA THR A 84 1.39 -13.25 4.57
C THR A 84 0.66 -12.51 5.68
N GLN A 85 1.08 -11.28 5.98
CA GLN A 85 0.36 -10.38 6.88
C GLN A 85 -0.31 -9.24 6.11
N TYR A 86 -1.51 -8.88 6.56
CA TYR A 86 -2.26 -7.75 6.05
C TYR A 86 -2.24 -6.63 7.10
N PHE A 87 -1.71 -5.47 6.72
CA PHE A 87 -1.75 -4.26 7.52
C PHE A 87 -2.77 -3.32 6.89
N LEU A 88 -3.89 -3.16 7.59
CA LEU A 88 -4.88 -2.14 7.30
C LEU A 88 -4.67 -1.01 8.32
N PRO A 89 -3.86 0.00 7.99
CA PRO A 89 -3.76 1.17 8.83
C PRO A 89 -5.11 1.87 8.75
N LEU A 90 -5.93 1.68 9.79
CA LEU A 90 -7.13 2.46 9.98
C LEU A 90 -6.64 3.89 10.16
N ALA A 91 -7.10 4.82 9.31
CA ALA A 91 -6.91 6.24 9.54
C ALA A 91 -7.25 6.48 11.01
N SER A 92 -6.24 6.84 11.80
CA SER A 92 -6.41 6.95 13.24
C SER A 92 -7.32 8.13 13.50
N GLU A 93 -8.63 7.86 13.55
CA GLU A 93 -9.69 8.78 13.95
C GLU A 93 -10.93 8.11 14.56
N GLU A 94 -11.09 6.77 14.57
CA GLU A 94 -12.28 6.14 15.22
C GLU A 94 -12.02 5.30 16.50
N ALA A 95 -10.77 5.10 16.93
CA ALA A 95 -10.51 4.34 18.18
C ALA A 95 -10.48 5.19 19.47
N ALA A 96 -10.86 6.48 19.39
CA ALA A 96 -10.94 7.39 20.55
C ALA A 96 -12.38 7.87 20.87
N SER A 97 -13.40 7.26 20.26
CA SER A 97 -14.81 7.49 20.65
C SER A 97 -15.62 6.20 20.66
N ALA A 98 -15.39 5.35 21.65
CA ALA A 98 -16.35 4.35 22.11
C ALA A 98 -16.19 4.13 23.62
#